data_AF-A0A4R5QDB0-F1
#
_entry.id   AF-A0A4R5QDB0-F1
#
_cell.length_a   1.000
_cell.length_b   1.000
_cell.length_c   1.000
_cell.angle_alpha   90.00
_cell.angle_beta   90.00
_cell.angle_gamma   90.00
#
_symmetry.space_group_name_H-M   'P 1'
#
loop_
_entity.id
_entity.type
_entity.pdbx_description
1 polymer ?
#
loop_
_entity_poly.entity_id
_entity_poly.type
_entity_poly.pdbx_seq_one_letter_code
_entity_poly.pdbx_strand_id
1 'polypeptide(L)'
;MIAYHDLQRRFYRKAYFTEFRPDYRSAGPGRPRWRWSTSIGTGFDSEGRLNENDPILFVRFTDEDQKVLVSRQPLTAAALFETRAVYAEIDHDARTVAGKGEGSPEWKKFNLRQQEMFYDQSLTLYSAPAHIVASQAGITDPIDAYRLAAKAAGIVLNLTPELELDCELPKRFAGEALGRARRLQEILDLGYIFAALAVSAPKYEGDDDAWLNGALAKVGLPSSEYILDAACKYLSLPTSNEPGDLMQIYLNAVSAGIGNFQRLRGSYGLLDFEHMTKCGTNYGPMALPHVVLANDALAASLMPVISLVDQRTMSNASRLLHDHLDEFLDACR
;
A
#
# COMPACT_ATOMS: atom_id res chain seq x y z
N MET A 1 4.45 24.06 0.40
CA MET A 1 4.45 23.64 1.82
C MET A 1 3.11 23.02 2.23
N ILE A 2 2.00 23.78 2.22
CA ILE A 2 0.65 23.25 2.49
C ILE A 2 0.30 22.06 1.57
N ALA A 3 0.57 22.19 0.26
CA ALA A 3 0.33 21.11 -0.70
C ALA A 3 1.09 19.80 -0.39
N TYR A 4 2.31 19.86 0.15
CA TYR A 4 3.09 18.66 0.50
C TYR A 4 2.56 18.00 1.78
N HIS A 5 2.22 18.81 2.77
CA HIS A 5 1.57 18.33 3.99
C HIS A 5 0.22 17.68 3.68
N ASP A 6 -0.60 18.31 2.82
CA ASP A 6 -1.86 17.75 2.35
C ASP A 6 -1.67 16.46 1.55
N LEU A 7 -0.59 16.36 0.77
CA LEU A 7 -0.24 15.13 0.05
C LEU A 7 0.09 13.99 1.02
N GLN A 8 0.93 14.22 2.03
CA GLN A 8 1.25 13.21 3.06
C GLN A 8 0.00 12.79 3.83
N ARG A 9 -0.86 13.76 4.17
CA ARG A 9 -2.16 13.51 4.82
C ARG A 9 -3.05 12.60 3.98
N ARG A 10 -3.16 12.87 2.67
CA ARG A 10 -3.95 12.06 1.72
C ARG A 10 -3.33 10.69 1.44
N PHE A 11 -2.01 10.56 1.56
CA PHE A 11 -1.29 9.31 1.34
C PHE A 11 -1.55 8.30 2.46
N TYR A 12 -1.40 8.70 3.73
CA TYR A 12 -1.61 7.81 4.88
C TYR A 12 -3.07 7.74 5.35
N ARG A 13 -3.80 8.85 5.34
CA ARG A 13 -5.17 9.00 5.90
C ARG A 13 -5.35 8.46 7.34
N LYS A 14 -4.26 8.19 8.08
CA LYS A 14 -4.24 7.39 9.32
C LYS A 14 -4.91 8.09 10.51
N ALA A 15 -4.54 9.36 10.78
CA ALA A 15 -4.97 10.05 12.00
C ALA A 15 -6.47 10.43 12.02
N TYR A 16 -7.10 10.60 10.85
CA TYR A 16 -8.46 11.15 10.76
C TYR A 16 -9.53 10.12 10.43
N PHE A 17 -9.14 8.97 9.88
CA PHE A 17 -10.09 8.08 9.23
C PHE A 17 -9.95 6.60 9.64
N THR A 18 -8.89 6.25 10.38
CA THR A 18 -8.77 4.92 10.96
C THR A 18 -9.51 4.86 12.30
N GLU A 19 -10.39 3.88 12.46
CA GLU A 19 -11.08 3.60 13.71
C GLU A 19 -10.64 2.23 14.20
N PHE A 20 -10.26 2.14 15.47
CA PHE A 20 -10.00 0.89 16.17
C PHE A 20 -10.95 0.78 17.34
N ARG A 21 -11.46 -0.42 17.61
CA ARG A 21 -12.22 -0.65 18.83
C ARG A 21 -11.23 -0.66 20.02
N PRO A 22 -11.36 0.27 20.98
CA PRO A 22 -10.56 0.22 22.19
C PRO A 22 -10.82 -1.10 22.92
N ASP A 23 -9.77 -1.70 23.47
CA ASP A 23 -9.84 -2.91 24.29
C ASP A 23 -10.41 -4.17 23.61
N TYR A 24 -10.46 -4.20 22.28
CA TYR A 24 -10.87 -5.42 21.56
C TYR A 24 -9.95 -6.59 21.93
N ARG A 25 -10.59 -7.71 22.29
CA ARG A 25 -9.97 -9.02 22.48
C ARG A 25 -10.82 -10.05 21.77
N SER A 26 -10.19 -11.05 21.16
CA SER A 26 -10.90 -12.20 20.59
C SER A 26 -11.75 -12.89 21.67
N ALA A 27 -12.95 -13.34 21.32
CA ALA A 27 -13.89 -13.98 22.25
C ALA A 27 -13.44 -15.35 22.76
N GLY A 28 -12.46 -15.98 22.10
CA GLY A 28 -12.06 -17.35 22.43
C GLY A 28 -10.62 -17.68 22.05
N PRO A 29 -10.15 -18.87 22.47
CA PRO A 29 -8.85 -19.38 22.09
C PRO A 29 -8.80 -19.65 20.59
N GLY A 30 -7.73 -19.19 19.93
CA GLY A 30 -7.47 -19.44 18.51
C GLY A 30 -7.62 -18.22 17.62
N ARG A 31 -7.63 -18.47 16.30
CA ARG A 31 -7.67 -17.45 15.25
C ARG A 31 -9.01 -16.70 15.28
N PRO A 32 -9.01 -15.35 15.40
CA PRO A 32 -10.24 -14.57 15.30
C PRO A 32 -10.95 -14.78 13.96
N ARG A 33 -12.28 -14.88 14.00
CA ARG A 33 -13.11 -14.98 12.80
C ARG A 33 -13.50 -13.59 12.34
N TRP A 34 -12.56 -12.89 11.72
CA TRP A 34 -12.86 -11.60 11.12
C TRP A 34 -13.55 -11.78 9.77
N ARG A 35 -14.69 -11.12 9.63
CA ARG A 35 -15.29 -10.78 8.34
C ARG A 35 -14.87 -9.39 7.95
N TRP A 36 -14.72 -9.14 6.66
CA TRP A 36 -14.50 -7.80 6.16
C TRP A 36 -15.62 -7.37 5.20
N SER A 37 -15.79 -6.07 5.07
CA SER A 37 -16.62 -5.44 4.05
C SER A 37 -15.98 -4.13 3.59
N THR A 38 -16.41 -3.60 2.45
CA THR A 38 -16.00 -2.27 2.00
C THR A 38 -17.04 -1.21 2.37
N SER A 39 -16.61 0.05 2.43
CA SER A 39 -17.49 1.22 2.44
C SER A 39 -16.76 2.39 1.80
N ILE A 40 -17.49 3.34 1.20
CA ILE A 40 -16.90 4.53 0.59
C ILE A 40 -17.39 5.76 1.35
N GLY A 41 -16.48 6.39 2.09
CA GLY A 41 -16.74 7.64 2.80
C GLY A 41 -16.22 8.85 2.02
N THR A 42 -16.22 9.99 2.69
CA THR A 42 -15.88 11.30 2.13
C THR A 42 -14.79 11.95 2.97
N GLY A 43 -13.79 12.55 2.33
CA GLY A 43 -12.75 13.32 2.99
C GLY A 43 -13.19 14.71 3.44
N PHE A 44 -12.24 15.45 3.99
CA PHE A 44 -12.44 16.83 4.42
C PHE A 44 -11.55 17.79 3.60
N ASP A 45 -12.09 18.96 3.26
CA ASP A 45 -11.31 20.04 2.64
C ASP A 45 -10.40 20.76 3.66
N SER A 46 -9.73 21.83 3.23
CA SER A 46 -8.85 22.64 4.09
C SER A 46 -9.59 23.40 5.18
N GLU A 47 -10.92 23.55 5.07
CA GLU A 47 -11.78 24.21 6.04
C GLU A 47 -12.47 23.20 6.98
N GLY A 48 -12.15 21.90 6.85
CA GLY A 48 -12.76 20.83 7.65
C GLY A 48 -14.17 20.45 7.21
N ARG A 49 -14.64 20.90 6.05
CA ARG A 49 -15.96 20.53 5.51
C ARG A 49 -15.87 19.25 4.69
N LEU A 50 -16.97 18.50 4.63
CA LEU A 50 -17.07 17.30 3.80
C LEU A 50 -16.81 17.65 2.32
N ASN A 51 -15.92 16.90 1.69
CA ASN A 51 -15.55 17.08 0.30
C ASN A 51 -15.91 15.84 -0.54
N GLU A 52 -17.11 15.85 -1.16
CA GLU A 52 -17.60 14.73 -2.00
C GLU A 52 -16.68 14.42 -3.21
N ASN A 53 -15.78 15.33 -3.58
CA ASN A 53 -14.79 15.10 -4.63
C ASN A 53 -13.54 14.35 -4.16
N ASP A 54 -13.40 14.10 -2.85
CA ASP A 54 -12.34 13.30 -2.22
C ASP A 54 -12.94 12.06 -1.53
N PRO A 55 -13.51 11.12 -2.29
CA PRO A 55 -14.00 9.86 -1.72
C PRO A 55 -12.85 9.04 -1.14
N ILE A 56 -13.17 8.21 -0.15
CA ILE A 56 -12.18 7.33 0.51
C ILE A 56 -12.75 5.93 0.57
N LEU A 57 -12.03 4.95 0.01
CA LEU A 57 -12.36 3.55 0.20
C LEU A 57 -11.88 3.07 1.57
N PHE A 58 -12.77 2.41 2.31
CA PHE A 58 -12.50 1.81 3.59
C PHE A 58 -12.72 0.30 3.56
N VAL A 59 -11.87 -0.41 4.30
CA VAL A 59 -12.06 -1.80 4.68
C VAL A 59 -12.52 -1.82 6.13
N ARG A 60 -13.61 -2.53 6.41
CA ARG A 60 -14.19 -2.68 7.75
C ARG A 60 -14.01 -4.11 8.20
N PHE A 61 -13.32 -4.33 9.31
CA PHE A 61 -13.17 -5.65 9.94
C PHE A 61 -14.20 -5.79 11.06
N THR A 62 -14.95 -6.87 11.05
CA THR A 62 -15.95 -7.22 12.06
C THR A 62 -15.64 -8.60 12.60
N ASP A 63 -15.63 -8.74 13.92
CA ASP A 63 -15.54 -10.04 14.57
C ASP A 63 -16.89 -10.76 14.44
N GLU A 64 -16.90 -11.93 13.78
CA GLU A 64 -18.12 -12.68 13.54
C GLU A 64 -18.72 -13.29 14.80
N ASP A 65 -17.92 -13.61 15.81
CA ASP A 65 -18.40 -14.25 17.04
C ASP A 65 -19.02 -13.20 17.96
N GLN A 66 -18.38 -12.03 18.06
CA GLN A 66 -18.83 -10.92 18.91
C GLN A 66 -19.81 -9.98 18.23
N LYS A 67 -19.90 -10.01 16.89
CA LYS A 67 -20.68 -9.07 16.06
C LYS A 67 -20.28 -7.61 16.29
N VAL A 68 -18.99 -7.36 16.46
CA VAL A 68 -18.45 -6.01 16.72
C VAL A 68 -17.49 -5.56 15.64
N LEU A 69 -17.53 -4.28 15.30
CA LEU A 69 -16.47 -3.64 14.51
C LEU A 69 -15.15 -3.75 15.29
N VAL A 70 -14.13 -4.28 14.63
CA VAL A 70 -12.76 -4.37 15.14
C VAL A 70 -11.97 -3.15 14.69
N SER A 71 -11.99 -2.91 13.38
CA SER A 71 -11.36 -1.72 12.83
C SER A 71 -12.00 -1.30 11.51
N ARG A 72 -11.79 -0.02 11.17
CA ARG A 72 -12.07 0.55 9.87
C ARG A 72 -10.80 1.22 9.38
N GLN A 73 -10.25 0.73 8.27
CA GLN A 73 -8.97 1.16 7.73
C GLN A 73 -9.17 1.74 6.32
N PRO A 74 -8.76 2.98 6.06
CA PRO A 74 -8.59 3.49 4.70
C PRO A 74 -7.68 2.57 3.89
N LEU A 75 -8.12 2.18 2.70
CA LEU A 75 -7.28 1.46 1.75
C LEU A 75 -6.62 2.52 0.85
N THR A 76 -5.35 2.81 1.09
CA THR A 76 -4.60 3.86 0.40
C THR A 76 -3.35 3.30 -0.26
N ALA A 77 -2.66 4.11 -1.06
CA ALA A 77 -1.34 3.79 -1.58
C ALA A 77 -0.36 3.40 -0.46
N ALA A 78 -0.41 4.08 0.70
CA ALA A 78 0.40 3.72 1.86
C ALA A 78 0.15 2.28 2.31
N ALA A 79 -1.11 1.85 2.45
CA ALA A 79 -1.44 0.47 2.82
C ALA A 79 -0.83 -0.53 1.83
N LEU A 80 -0.84 -0.23 0.53
CA LEU A 80 -0.23 -1.09 -0.49
C LEU A 80 1.29 -1.18 -0.36
N PHE A 81 1.97 -0.07 -0.07
CA PHE A 81 3.42 -0.07 0.20
C PHE A 81 3.76 -0.86 1.46
N GLU A 82 3.01 -0.63 2.54
CA GLU A 82 3.22 -1.30 3.82
C GLU A 82 3.01 -2.81 3.69
N THR A 83 1.99 -3.26 2.95
CA THR A 83 1.81 -4.69 2.65
C THR A 83 2.99 -5.28 1.89
N ARG A 84 3.56 -4.56 0.92
CA ARG A 84 4.75 -5.03 0.18
C ARG A 84 5.98 -5.10 1.08
N ALA A 85 6.17 -4.10 1.94
CA ALA A 85 7.26 -4.07 2.91
C ALA A 85 7.15 -5.25 3.90
N VAL A 86 5.97 -5.46 4.47
CA VAL A 86 5.71 -6.59 5.38
C VAL A 86 5.94 -7.92 4.70
N TYR A 87 5.48 -8.13 3.47
CA TYR A 87 5.77 -9.37 2.77
C TYR A 87 7.27 -9.58 2.53
N ALA A 88 8.02 -8.53 2.19
CA ALA A 88 9.48 -8.64 2.03
C ALA A 88 10.17 -9.08 3.33
N GLU A 89 9.75 -8.54 4.48
CA GLU A 89 10.24 -8.96 5.79
C GLU A 89 9.87 -10.42 6.10
N ILE A 90 8.61 -10.81 5.85
CA ILE A 90 8.13 -12.18 6.06
C ILE A 90 8.90 -13.17 5.19
N ASP A 91 9.14 -12.85 3.92
CA ASP A 91 9.88 -13.70 2.99
C ASP A 91 11.34 -13.90 3.45
N HIS A 92 11.98 -12.83 3.91
CA HIS A 92 13.33 -12.88 4.47
C HIS A 92 13.40 -13.78 5.72
N ASP A 93 12.50 -13.56 6.67
CA ASP A 93 12.40 -14.36 7.89
C ASP A 93 12.10 -15.83 7.56
N ALA A 94 11.18 -16.08 6.61
CA ALA A 94 10.80 -17.43 6.18
C ALA A 94 12.01 -18.20 5.63
N ARG A 95 12.81 -17.60 4.73
CA ARG A 95 14.04 -18.23 4.20
C ARG A 95 15.04 -18.54 5.31
N THR A 96 15.18 -17.64 6.28
CA THR A 96 16.09 -17.79 7.41
C THR A 96 15.69 -18.96 8.31
N VAL A 97 14.39 -19.11 8.59
CA VAL A 97 13.86 -20.18 9.43
C VAL A 97 13.76 -21.50 8.66
N ALA A 98 13.53 -21.46 7.34
CA ALA A 98 13.50 -22.66 6.48
C ALA A 98 14.83 -23.44 6.54
N GLY A 99 15.97 -22.74 6.68
CA GLY A 99 17.28 -23.37 6.87
C GLY A 99 17.39 -24.24 8.13
N LYS A 100 16.46 -24.09 9.09
CA LYS A 100 16.36 -24.91 10.31
C LYS A 100 15.45 -26.13 10.15
N GLY A 101 14.78 -26.27 9.00
CA GLY A 101 13.83 -27.34 8.70
C GLY A 101 12.38 -26.98 8.99
N GLU A 102 11.50 -27.31 8.04
CA GLU A 102 10.05 -27.21 8.22
C GLU A 102 9.60 -28.10 9.38
N GLY A 103 8.80 -27.53 10.29
CA GLY A 103 8.34 -28.23 11.50
C GLY A 103 9.25 -28.10 12.72
N SER A 104 10.41 -27.44 12.59
CA SER A 104 11.23 -27.02 13.73
C SER A 104 10.43 -26.15 14.71
N PRO A 105 10.81 -26.09 16.00
CA PRO A 105 10.21 -25.16 16.96
C PRO A 105 10.23 -23.71 16.47
N GLU A 106 11.29 -23.31 15.77
CA GLU A 106 11.40 -21.99 15.15
C GLU A 106 10.41 -21.77 14.01
N TRP A 107 10.20 -22.76 13.14
CA TRP A 107 9.19 -22.68 12.08
C TRP A 107 7.79 -22.51 12.66
N LYS A 108 7.47 -23.27 13.72
CA LYS A 108 6.18 -23.14 14.43
C LYS A 108 6.01 -21.76 15.06
N LYS A 109 7.05 -21.24 15.72
CA LYS A 109 7.03 -19.91 16.34
C LYS A 109 6.88 -18.81 15.28
N PHE A 110 7.57 -18.95 14.15
CA PHE A 110 7.45 -18.04 13.01
C PHE A 110 6.01 -18.01 12.47
N ASN A 111 5.41 -19.17 12.19
CA ASN A 111 4.04 -19.25 11.70
C ASN A 111 3.02 -18.66 12.68
N LEU A 112 3.19 -18.92 13.99
CA LEU A 112 2.33 -18.34 15.02
C LEU A 112 2.40 -16.81 15.01
N ARG A 113 3.61 -16.24 14.95
CA ARG A 113 3.81 -14.79 14.86
C ARG A 113 3.12 -14.19 13.63
N GLN A 114 3.20 -14.84 12.47
CA GLN A 114 2.53 -14.35 11.27
C GLN A 114 1.01 -14.36 11.41
N GLN A 115 0.45 -15.39 12.05
CA GLN A 115 -0.98 -15.43 12.36
C GLN A 115 -1.40 -14.33 13.35
N GLU A 116 -0.61 -14.10 14.41
CA GLU A 116 -0.86 -13.04 15.39
C GLU A 116 -0.83 -11.66 14.73
N MET A 117 0.19 -11.37 13.92
CA MET A 117 0.29 -10.10 13.18
C MET A 117 -0.85 -9.91 12.19
N PHE A 118 -1.27 -10.97 11.50
CA PHE A 118 -2.39 -10.91 10.55
C PHE A 118 -3.70 -10.50 11.24
N TYR A 119 -3.90 -10.91 12.49
CA TYR A 119 -5.12 -10.66 13.27
C TYR A 119 -4.96 -9.60 14.37
N ASP A 120 -3.93 -8.76 14.28
CA ASP A 120 -3.75 -7.62 15.17
C ASP A 120 -4.50 -6.40 14.61
N GLN A 121 -5.44 -5.88 15.40
CA GLN A 121 -6.25 -4.72 14.98
C GLN A 121 -5.41 -3.45 14.80
N SER A 122 -4.29 -3.31 15.51
CA SER A 122 -3.39 -2.16 15.38
C SER A 122 -2.57 -2.21 14.09
N LEU A 123 -2.50 -3.39 13.46
CA LEU A 123 -1.74 -3.63 12.24
C LEU A 123 -2.61 -3.67 10.98
N THR A 124 -3.87 -3.22 11.02
CA THR A 124 -4.74 -3.29 9.85
C THR A 124 -4.27 -2.43 8.67
N LEU A 125 -3.47 -1.38 8.89
CA LEU A 125 -2.81 -0.65 7.81
C LEU A 125 -1.94 -1.58 6.94
N TYR A 126 -1.27 -2.53 7.58
CA TYR A 126 -0.34 -3.46 6.96
C TYR A 126 -1.06 -4.70 6.42
N SER A 127 -2.08 -5.19 7.15
CA SER A 127 -2.75 -6.47 6.87
C SER A 127 -4.02 -6.35 6.02
N ALA A 128 -4.64 -5.17 5.89
CA ALA A 128 -5.92 -5.05 5.20
C ALA A 128 -5.90 -5.51 3.73
N PRO A 129 -4.91 -5.13 2.90
CA PRO A 129 -4.80 -5.67 1.54
C PRO A 129 -4.69 -7.20 1.50
N ALA A 130 -3.92 -7.79 2.42
CA ALA A 130 -3.72 -9.23 2.51
C ALA A 130 -4.99 -9.97 2.98
N HIS A 131 -5.79 -9.39 3.88
CA HIS A 131 -7.10 -9.95 4.27
C HIS A 131 -8.09 -10.02 3.11
N ILE A 132 -8.17 -8.96 2.30
CA ILE A 132 -9.05 -8.93 1.13
C ILE A 132 -8.65 -10.06 0.18
N VAL A 133 -7.35 -10.18 -0.14
CA VAL A 133 -6.83 -11.22 -1.01
C VAL A 133 -7.06 -12.61 -0.42
N ALA A 134 -6.74 -12.83 0.85
CA ALA A 134 -6.95 -14.11 1.53
C ALA A 134 -8.40 -14.60 1.39
N SER A 135 -9.35 -13.73 1.71
CA SER A 135 -10.77 -14.04 1.65
C SER A 135 -11.25 -14.34 0.23
N GLN A 136 -10.84 -13.53 -0.75
CA GLN A 136 -11.34 -13.67 -2.12
C GLN A 136 -10.67 -14.85 -2.84
N ALA A 137 -9.36 -15.00 -2.69
CA ALA A 137 -8.60 -16.08 -3.28
C ALA A 137 -8.81 -17.44 -2.59
N GLY A 138 -9.38 -17.47 -1.37
CA GLY A 138 -9.58 -18.70 -0.60
C GLY A 138 -8.30 -19.21 0.08
N ILE A 139 -7.42 -18.29 0.47
CA ILE A 139 -6.11 -18.59 1.07
C ILE A 139 -6.23 -18.52 2.59
N THR A 140 -5.77 -19.56 3.27
CA THR A 140 -5.78 -19.63 4.73
C THR A 140 -4.45 -19.22 5.36
N ASP A 141 -3.35 -19.38 4.63
CA ASP A 141 -2.01 -19.08 5.10
C ASP A 141 -1.69 -17.57 4.94
N PRO A 142 -1.29 -16.87 6.03
CA PRO A 142 -0.97 -15.45 5.96
C PRO A 142 0.18 -15.11 5.02
N ILE A 143 1.20 -15.97 4.89
CA ILE A 143 2.38 -15.70 4.06
C ILE A 143 1.96 -15.68 2.59
N ASP A 144 1.18 -16.67 2.16
CA ASP A 144 0.63 -16.71 0.80
C ASP A 144 -0.30 -15.53 0.51
N ALA A 145 -1.11 -15.12 1.48
CA ALA A 145 -1.98 -13.95 1.36
C ALA A 145 -1.17 -12.65 1.18
N TYR A 146 -0.13 -12.46 1.98
CA TYR A 146 0.79 -11.31 1.87
C TYR A 146 1.55 -11.32 0.54
N ARG A 147 2.00 -12.49 0.07
CA ARG A 147 2.71 -12.66 -1.20
C ARG A 147 1.87 -12.20 -2.39
N LEU A 148 0.64 -12.72 -2.52
CA LEU A 148 -0.25 -12.33 -3.61
C LEU A 148 -0.70 -10.87 -3.50
N ALA A 149 -0.98 -10.38 -2.28
CA ALA A 149 -1.32 -8.99 -2.06
C ALA A 149 -0.16 -8.05 -2.43
N ALA A 150 1.08 -8.41 -2.10
CA ALA A 150 2.26 -7.64 -2.46
C ALA A 150 2.49 -7.58 -3.98
N LYS A 151 2.25 -8.69 -4.70
CA LYS A 151 2.30 -8.73 -6.18
C LYS A 151 1.23 -7.83 -6.80
N ALA A 152 -0.02 -7.97 -6.37
CA ALA A 152 -1.12 -7.13 -6.84
C ALA A 152 -0.89 -5.64 -6.53
N ALA A 153 -0.43 -5.33 -5.32
CA ALA A 153 -0.02 -3.97 -4.94
C ALA A 153 1.11 -3.44 -5.83
N GLY A 154 2.10 -4.29 -6.16
CA GLY A 154 3.18 -3.96 -7.08
C GLY A 154 2.68 -3.54 -8.45
N ILE A 155 1.68 -4.22 -9.00
CA ILE A 155 1.06 -3.82 -10.27
C ILE A 155 0.27 -2.52 -10.13
N VAL A 156 -0.60 -2.43 -9.12
CA VAL A 156 -1.46 -1.25 -8.92
C VAL A 156 -0.64 0.02 -8.72
N LEU A 157 0.46 -0.04 -7.95
CA LEU A 157 1.39 1.07 -7.75
C LEU A 157 2.15 1.51 -9.01
N ASN A 158 2.15 0.69 -10.06
CA ASN A 158 2.82 0.95 -11.33
C ASN A 158 1.84 1.12 -12.50
N LEU A 159 0.57 1.41 -12.23
CA LEU A 159 -0.36 1.81 -13.27
C LEU A 159 0.05 3.17 -13.84
N THR A 160 -0.05 3.29 -15.16
CA THR A 160 0.18 4.55 -15.87
C THR A 160 -1.15 5.20 -16.25
N PRO A 161 -1.21 6.54 -16.41
CA PRO A 161 -2.47 7.25 -16.66
C PRO A 161 -3.21 6.85 -17.94
N GLU A 162 -2.52 6.22 -18.90
CA GLU A 162 -3.09 5.80 -20.18
C GLU A 162 -3.91 4.50 -20.09
N LEU A 163 -3.87 3.82 -18.94
CA LEU A 163 -4.59 2.57 -18.73
C LEU A 163 -6.06 2.84 -18.37
N GLU A 164 -6.97 2.26 -19.15
CA GLU A 164 -8.40 2.37 -18.92
C GLU A 164 -8.91 1.19 -18.08
N LEU A 165 -9.80 1.49 -17.14
CA LEU A 165 -10.52 0.51 -16.33
C LEU A 165 -11.90 0.22 -16.94
N ASP A 166 -12.45 -0.96 -16.66
CA ASP A 166 -13.82 -1.30 -17.03
C ASP A 166 -14.81 -0.23 -16.50
N CYS A 167 -15.55 0.40 -17.41
CA CYS A 167 -16.52 1.45 -17.07
C CYS A 167 -17.69 0.96 -16.18
N GLU A 168 -17.93 -0.36 -16.14
CA GLU A 168 -18.97 -0.99 -15.33
C GLU A 168 -18.49 -1.36 -13.92
N LEU A 169 -17.18 -1.24 -13.65
CA LEU A 169 -16.57 -1.56 -12.36
C LEU A 169 -17.26 -0.88 -11.16
N PRO A 170 -17.64 0.42 -11.21
CA PRO A 170 -18.31 1.09 -10.10
C PRO A 170 -19.66 0.45 -9.75
N LYS A 171 -20.39 -0.05 -10.75
CA LYS A 171 -21.68 -0.72 -10.54
C LYS A 171 -21.51 -2.07 -9.85
N ARG A 172 -20.41 -2.78 -10.13
CA ARG A 172 -20.08 -4.06 -9.49
C ARG A 172 -19.67 -3.89 -8.03
N PHE A 173 -19.11 -2.74 -7.68
CA PHE A 173 -18.45 -2.53 -6.39
C PHE A 173 -19.26 -1.79 -5.34
N ALA A 174 -20.10 -0.83 -5.77
CA ALA A 174 -20.45 0.28 -4.88
C ALA A 174 -21.90 0.34 -4.44
N GLY A 175 -22.83 -0.37 -5.10
CA GLY A 175 -24.26 -0.30 -4.78
C GLY A 175 -24.74 1.14 -4.65
N GLU A 176 -25.16 1.55 -3.45
CA GLU A 176 -25.61 2.91 -3.12
C GLU A 176 -24.52 3.98 -3.20
N ALA A 177 -23.25 3.62 -3.12
CA ALA A 177 -22.10 4.52 -3.23
C ALA A 177 -21.59 4.71 -4.68
N LEU A 178 -22.43 4.42 -5.69
CA LEU A 178 -22.06 4.44 -7.11
C LEU A 178 -21.39 5.74 -7.55
N GLY A 179 -21.91 6.90 -7.13
CA GLY A 179 -21.32 8.20 -7.47
C GLY A 179 -19.88 8.35 -6.97
N ARG A 180 -19.61 7.93 -5.74
CA ARG A 180 -18.27 7.99 -5.15
C ARG A 180 -17.31 6.97 -5.76
N ALA A 181 -17.79 5.78 -6.12
CA ALA A 181 -16.97 4.79 -6.81
C ALA A 181 -16.58 5.21 -8.22
N ARG A 182 -17.50 5.87 -8.96
CA ARG A 182 -17.14 6.51 -10.24
C ARG A 182 -16.03 7.54 -10.03
N ARG A 183 -16.16 8.36 -8.99
CA ARG A 183 -15.13 9.35 -8.67
C ARG A 183 -13.77 8.71 -8.32
N LEU A 184 -13.76 7.65 -7.51
CA LEU A 184 -12.53 6.89 -7.21
C LEU A 184 -11.87 6.33 -8.48
N GLN A 185 -12.66 5.84 -9.43
CA GLN A 185 -12.16 5.36 -10.72
C GLN A 185 -11.60 6.49 -11.58
N GLU A 186 -12.30 7.63 -11.68
CA GLU A 186 -11.85 8.80 -12.43
C GLU A 186 -10.51 9.34 -11.93
N ILE A 187 -10.28 9.33 -10.61
CA ILE A 187 -9.02 9.78 -10.00
C ILE A 187 -7.98 8.66 -9.91
N LEU A 188 -8.24 7.49 -10.51
CA LEU A 188 -7.37 6.31 -10.45
C LEU A 188 -6.90 5.98 -9.02
N ASP A 189 -7.83 6.00 -8.04
CA ASP A 189 -7.49 5.74 -6.65
C ASP A 189 -6.92 4.32 -6.49
N LEU A 190 -5.68 4.24 -6.03
CA LEU A 190 -4.94 2.98 -5.96
C LEU A 190 -5.56 1.97 -4.99
N GLY A 191 -6.14 2.45 -3.89
CA GLY A 191 -6.83 1.56 -2.96
C GLY A 191 -8.07 0.96 -3.60
N TYR A 192 -8.85 1.78 -4.29
CA TYR A 192 -10.02 1.34 -5.05
C TYR A 192 -9.66 0.32 -6.12
N ILE A 193 -8.65 0.59 -6.95
CA ILE A 193 -8.24 -0.31 -8.02
C ILE A 193 -7.73 -1.64 -7.43
N PHE A 194 -6.94 -1.60 -6.36
CA PHE A 194 -6.50 -2.81 -5.67
C PHE A 194 -7.68 -3.63 -5.15
N ALA A 195 -8.64 -3.01 -4.47
CA ALA A 195 -9.82 -3.72 -3.96
C ALA A 195 -10.64 -4.33 -5.10
N ALA A 196 -10.82 -3.57 -6.18
CA ALA A 196 -11.51 -4.02 -7.38
C ALA A 196 -10.86 -5.26 -8.00
N LEU A 197 -9.54 -5.25 -8.11
CA LEU A 197 -8.74 -6.38 -8.58
C LEU A 197 -8.91 -7.58 -7.65
N ALA A 198 -8.71 -7.39 -6.34
CA ALA A 198 -8.75 -8.49 -5.37
C ALA A 198 -10.13 -9.14 -5.25
N VAL A 199 -11.22 -8.37 -5.32
CA VAL A 199 -12.60 -8.89 -5.32
C VAL A 199 -12.98 -9.55 -6.63
N SER A 200 -12.42 -9.09 -7.74
CA SER A 200 -12.65 -9.71 -9.05
C SER A 200 -11.79 -10.96 -9.25
N ALA A 201 -10.71 -11.12 -8.49
CA ALA A 201 -9.74 -12.19 -8.66
C ALA A 201 -10.38 -13.59 -8.59
N PRO A 202 -9.88 -14.55 -9.39
CA PRO A 202 -10.29 -15.95 -9.24
C PRO A 202 -9.83 -16.53 -7.90
N LYS A 203 -10.30 -17.75 -7.58
CA LYS A 203 -9.66 -18.54 -6.53
C LYS A 203 -8.22 -18.84 -6.90
N TYR A 204 -7.34 -18.90 -5.90
CA TYR A 204 -5.94 -19.20 -6.14
C TYR A 204 -5.75 -20.71 -6.27
N GLU A 205 -5.15 -21.12 -7.38
CA GLU A 205 -4.94 -22.53 -7.75
C GLU A 205 -3.45 -22.90 -7.83
N GLY A 206 -2.57 -22.09 -7.22
CA GLY A 206 -1.13 -22.36 -7.16
C GLY A 206 -0.26 -21.63 -8.18
N ASP A 207 -0.85 -20.82 -9.06
CA ASP A 207 -0.14 -20.01 -10.05
C ASP A 207 -0.45 -18.51 -9.84
N ASP A 208 0.58 -17.78 -9.41
CA ASP A 208 0.49 -16.35 -9.11
C ASP A 208 0.19 -15.50 -10.33
N ASP A 209 0.83 -15.82 -11.44
CA ASP A 209 0.78 -14.98 -12.64
C ASP A 209 -0.55 -15.23 -13.36
N ALA A 210 -1.02 -16.47 -13.40
CA ALA A 210 -2.36 -16.80 -13.88
C ALA A 210 -3.44 -16.15 -13.00
N TRP A 211 -3.29 -16.20 -11.68
CA TRP A 211 -4.22 -15.56 -10.74
C TRP A 211 -4.28 -14.04 -10.95
N LEU A 212 -3.12 -13.39 -11.00
CA LEU A 212 -3.02 -11.93 -11.14
C LEU A 212 -3.53 -11.45 -12.51
N ASN A 213 -3.13 -12.10 -13.60
CA ASN A 213 -3.60 -11.76 -14.94
C ASN A 213 -5.11 -12.03 -15.10
N GLY A 214 -5.62 -13.09 -14.49
CA GLY A 214 -7.06 -13.35 -14.43
C GLY A 214 -7.84 -12.27 -13.68
N ALA A 215 -7.27 -11.71 -12.61
CA ALA A 215 -7.84 -10.59 -11.88
C ALA A 215 -7.81 -9.28 -12.71
N LEU A 216 -6.68 -8.98 -13.35
CA LEU A 216 -6.50 -7.81 -14.22
C LEU A 216 -7.50 -7.79 -15.37
N ALA A 217 -7.65 -8.91 -16.08
CA ALA A 217 -8.58 -9.02 -17.20
C ALA A 217 -10.03 -8.71 -16.79
N LYS A 218 -10.46 -9.10 -15.58
CA LYS A 218 -11.83 -8.86 -15.10
C LYS A 218 -12.12 -7.41 -14.72
N VAL A 219 -11.09 -6.62 -14.44
CA VAL A 219 -11.21 -5.17 -14.19
C VAL A 219 -10.92 -4.33 -15.43
N GLY A 220 -10.70 -4.97 -16.59
CA GLY A 220 -10.43 -4.32 -17.87
C GLY A 220 -8.96 -3.93 -18.08
N LEU A 221 -8.04 -4.37 -17.20
CA LEU A 221 -6.62 -4.06 -17.32
C LEU A 221 -5.87 -5.09 -18.18
N PRO A 222 -4.79 -4.68 -18.87
CA PRO A 222 -3.94 -5.59 -19.63
C PRO A 222 -3.11 -6.49 -18.70
N SER A 223 -2.28 -7.36 -19.28
CA SER A 223 -1.40 -8.25 -18.51
C SER A 223 -0.45 -7.49 -17.60
N SER A 224 -0.01 -8.15 -16.54
CA SER A 224 0.95 -7.62 -15.57
C SER A 224 2.26 -7.21 -16.25
N GLU A 225 2.74 -8.00 -17.22
CA GLU A 225 3.92 -7.70 -18.05
C GLU A 225 3.74 -6.40 -18.84
N TYR A 226 2.59 -6.22 -19.50
CA TYR A 226 2.30 -5.00 -20.26
C TYR A 226 2.31 -3.77 -19.37
N ILE A 227 1.70 -3.85 -18.18
CA ILE A 227 1.66 -2.74 -17.22
C ILE A 227 3.07 -2.36 -16.78
N LEU A 228 3.91 -3.35 -16.45
CA LEU A 228 5.29 -3.10 -16.03
C LEU A 228 6.16 -2.54 -17.17
N ASP A 229 5.93 -2.95 -18.41
CA ASP A 229 6.61 -2.39 -19.57
C ASP A 229 6.15 -0.96 -19.87
N ALA A 230 4.86 -0.65 -19.73
CA ALA A 230 4.33 0.70 -19.84
C ALA A 230 4.92 1.62 -18.75
N ALA A 231 4.93 1.14 -17.50
CA ALA A 231 5.58 1.82 -16.39
C ALA A 231 7.07 2.07 -16.68
N CYS A 232 7.80 1.07 -17.18
CA CYS A 232 9.21 1.22 -17.53
C CYS A 232 9.47 2.31 -18.57
N LYS A 233 8.57 2.48 -19.55
CA LYS A 233 8.67 3.53 -20.58
C LYS A 233 8.33 4.90 -20.04
N TYR A 234 7.41 4.96 -19.07
CA TYR A 234 6.96 6.19 -18.45
C TYR A 234 7.99 6.72 -17.43
N LEU A 235 8.81 5.84 -16.85
CA LEU A 235 9.97 6.23 -16.03
C LEU A 235 10.98 7.01 -16.87
N SER A 236 11.03 8.33 -16.68
CA SER A 236 11.98 9.23 -17.32
C SER A 236 12.86 9.91 -16.27
N LEU A 237 14.12 10.18 -16.64
CA LEU A 237 14.96 11.03 -15.81
C LEU A 237 14.53 12.49 -15.98
N PRO A 238 14.38 13.24 -14.87
CA PRO A 238 14.23 14.68 -14.93
C PRO A 238 15.42 15.29 -15.68
N THR A 239 15.16 16.19 -16.63
CA THR A 239 16.22 16.96 -17.28
C THR A 239 16.46 18.27 -16.53
N SER A 240 17.72 18.58 -16.26
CA SER A 240 18.14 19.89 -15.73
C SER A 240 19.40 20.34 -16.46
N ASN A 241 19.41 21.60 -16.91
CA ASN A 241 20.54 22.17 -17.65
C ASN A 241 21.70 22.57 -16.73
N GLU A 242 21.45 22.78 -15.43
CA GLU A 242 22.46 23.08 -14.41
C GLU A 242 22.05 22.47 -13.06
N PRO A 243 22.32 21.18 -12.81
CA PRO A 243 21.97 20.57 -11.53
C PRO A 243 22.93 21.06 -10.44
N GLY A 244 22.45 21.91 -9.53
CA GLY A 244 23.14 22.14 -8.26
C GLY A 244 23.19 20.85 -7.41
N ASP A 245 23.99 20.84 -6.34
CA ASP A 245 24.29 19.63 -5.54
C ASP A 245 23.05 18.83 -5.12
N LEU A 246 21.98 19.51 -4.72
CA LEU A 246 20.73 18.85 -4.29
C LEU A 246 19.97 18.23 -5.46
N MET A 247 20.00 18.86 -6.63
CA MET A 247 19.44 18.26 -7.86
C MET A 247 20.26 17.02 -8.24
N GLN A 248 21.58 17.05 -8.07
CA GLN A 248 22.41 15.86 -8.31
C GLN A 248 22.09 14.71 -7.35
N ILE A 249 21.91 15.00 -6.06
CA ILE A 249 21.48 13.99 -5.06
C ILE A 249 20.12 13.40 -5.46
N TYR A 250 19.18 14.26 -5.83
CA TYR A 250 17.85 13.86 -6.25
C TYR A 250 17.88 13.01 -7.55
N LEU A 251 18.64 13.41 -8.57
CA LEU A 251 18.83 12.64 -9.81
C LEU A 251 19.48 11.28 -9.54
N ASN A 252 20.44 11.21 -8.61
CA ASN A 252 21.05 9.94 -8.19
C ASN A 252 20.00 9.03 -7.54
N ALA A 253 19.13 9.57 -6.68
CA ALA A 253 18.07 8.81 -6.03
C ALA A 253 17.03 8.29 -7.04
N VAL A 254 16.61 9.12 -8.00
CA VAL A 254 15.69 8.71 -9.08
C VAL A 254 16.33 7.66 -9.96
N SER A 255 17.58 7.85 -10.37
CA SER A 255 18.32 6.89 -11.20
C SER A 255 18.44 5.53 -10.50
N ALA A 256 18.74 5.53 -9.20
CA ALA A 256 18.76 4.32 -8.39
C ALA A 256 17.38 3.65 -8.32
N GLY A 257 16.31 4.43 -8.15
CA GLY A 257 14.94 3.95 -8.14
C GLY A 257 14.51 3.33 -9.48
N ILE A 258 14.84 3.96 -10.62
CA ILE A 258 14.58 3.42 -11.96
C ILE A 258 15.37 2.12 -12.17
N GLY A 259 16.65 2.09 -11.80
CA GLY A 259 17.48 0.88 -11.87
C GLY A 259 16.93 -0.25 -11.01
N ASN A 260 16.45 0.06 -9.80
CA ASN A 260 15.79 -0.91 -8.92
C ASN A 260 14.51 -1.46 -9.54
N PHE A 261 13.67 -0.60 -10.13
CA PHE A 261 12.47 -1.02 -10.84
C PHE A 261 12.80 -1.98 -11.98
N GLN A 262 13.71 -1.59 -12.87
CA GLN A 262 14.11 -2.40 -14.02
C GLN A 262 14.66 -3.77 -13.60
N ARG A 263 15.48 -3.82 -12.53
CA ARG A 263 16.05 -5.06 -12.01
C ARG A 263 15.00 -5.97 -11.38
N LEU A 264 14.05 -5.40 -10.62
CA LEU A 264 13.11 -6.17 -9.81
C LEU A 264 11.74 -6.32 -10.47
N ARG A 265 11.53 -5.81 -11.69
CA ARG A 265 10.24 -5.89 -12.39
C ARG A 265 9.71 -7.33 -12.51
N GLY A 266 10.60 -8.29 -12.77
CA GLY A 266 10.24 -9.71 -12.87
C GLY A 266 9.76 -10.34 -11.57
N SER A 267 10.09 -9.72 -10.42
CA SER A 267 9.57 -10.10 -9.11
C SER A 267 8.47 -9.18 -8.62
N TYR A 268 7.85 -8.36 -9.48
CA TYR A 268 6.86 -7.34 -9.09
C TYR A 268 7.42 -6.34 -8.07
N GLY A 269 8.73 -6.11 -8.11
CA GLY A 269 9.44 -5.22 -7.20
C GLY A 269 9.66 -5.78 -5.80
N LEU A 270 9.50 -7.09 -5.60
CA LEU A 270 9.83 -7.76 -4.35
C LEU A 270 11.35 -7.80 -4.16
N LEU A 271 11.80 -7.44 -2.95
CA LEU A 271 13.22 -7.43 -2.60
C LEU A 271 13.74 -8.86 -2.49
N ASP A 272 14.83 -9.15 -3.20
CA ASP A 272 15.58 -10.38 -3.03
C ASP A 272 16.78 -10.14 -2.10
N PHE A 273 16.58 -10.35 -0.81
CA PHE A 273 17.61 -10.16 0.21
C PHE A 273 18.83 -11.07 0.01
N GLU A 274 18.67 -12.24 -0.60
CA GLU A 274 19.81 -13.15 -0.86
C GLU A 274 20.71 -12.56 -1.95
N HIS A 275 20.11 -12.05 -3.02
CA HIS A 275 20.85 -11.34 -4.07
C HIS A 275 21.50 -10.07 -3.52
N MET A 276 20.80 -9.28 -2.70
CA MET A 276 21.37 -8.11 -2.02
C MET A 276 22.58 -8.47 -1.14
N THR A 277 22.45 -9.52 -0.32
CA THR A 277 23.53 -10.07 0.51
C THR A 277 24.73 -10.48 -0.34
N LYS A 278 24.50 -11.18 -1.46
CA LYS A 278 25.56 -11.60 -2.41
C LYS A 278 26.23 -10.43 -3.11
N CYS A 279 25.52 -9.32 -3.35
CA CYS A 279 26.07 -8.08 -3.89
C CYS A 279 26.89 -7.26 -2.87
N GLY A 280 27.12 -7.78 -1.65
CA GLY A 280 27.91 -7.11 -0.63
C GLY A 280 27.19 -5.97 0.07
N THR A 281 25.86 -5.85 -0.07
CA THR A 281 25.07 -4.79 0.59
C THR A 281 24.77 -5.07 2.05
N ASN A 282 25.44 -6.06 2.68
CA ASN A 282 25.30 -6.38 4.11
C ASN A 282 25.55 -5.18 5.05
N TYR A 283 26.16 -4.11 4.53
CA TYR A 283 26.43 -2.85 5.23
C TYR A 283 26.12 -1.60 4.38
N GLY A 284 25.41 -1.73 3.25
CA GLY A 284 25.15 -0.68 2.26
C GLY A 284 23.68 -0.26 2.18
N PRO A 285 23.36 0.93 1.61
CA PRO A 285 22.06 1.58 1.79
C PRO A 285 20.93 0.69 1.29
N MET A 286 19.87 0.61 2.10
CA MET A 286 18.59 -0.04 1.77
C MET A 286 18.22 0.18 0.31
N ALA A 287 17.74 -0.87 -0.35
CA ALA A 287 17.09 -0.74 -1.65
C ALA A 287 15.97 0.30 -1.51
N LEU A 288 16.20 1.50 -2.04
CA LEU A 288 15.21 2.56 -2.05
C LEU A 288 13.95 2.01 -2.73
N PRO A 289 12.75 2.24 -2.14
CA PRO A 289 11.50 1.79 -2.73
C PRO A 289 11.35 2.33 -4.15
N HIS A 290 10.64 1.56 -4.97
CA HIS A 290 10.39 1.84 -6.40
C HIS A 290 9.90 3.26 -6.66
N VAL A 291 10.31 3.83 -7.80
CA VAL A 291 9.68 5.04 -8.35
C VAL A 291 8.25 4.69 -8.74
N VAL A 292 7.29 5.48 -8.24
CA VAL A 292 5.86 5.26 -8.45
C VAL A 292 5.32 6.26 -9.46
N LEU A 293 4.53 5.76 -10.40
CA LEU A 293 4.00 6.53 -11.52
C LEU A 293 2.53 6.87 -11.39
N ALA A 294 1.86 6.39 -10.34
CA ALA A 294 0.45 6.61 -10.15
C ALA A 294 0.15 8.09 -9.82
N ASN A 295 -0.31 8.79 -10.86
CA ASN A 295 -1.14 9.99 -10.84
C ASN A 295 -0.47 11.29 -10.33
N ASP A 296 0.52 11.82 -11.08
CA ASP A 296 1.23 13.12 -10.88
C ASP A 296 1.83 13.41 -9.47
N ALA A 297 1.45 12.66 -8.45
CA ALA A 297 1.77 12.82 -7.05
C ALA A 297 3.22 12.39 -6.74
N LEU A 298 3.83 11.66 -7.67
CA LEU A 298 5.21 11.22 -7.60
C LEU A 298 5.84 11.13 -9.00
N ALA A 299 5.43 12.00 -9.93
CA ALA A 299 6.40 12.44 -10.92
C ALA A 299 7.51 13.10 -10.11
N ALA A 300 8.56 12.35 -9.79
CA ALA A 300 9.65 12.83 -8.97
C ALA A 300 10.15 14.18 -9.56
N SER A 301 10.05 14.33 -10.88
CA SER A 301 10.35 15.53 -11.67
C SER A 301 9.58 16.80 -11.28
N LEU A 302 8.54 16.71 -10.46
CA LEU A 302 7.70 17.84 -10.01
C LEU A 302 7.96 18.28 -8.56
N MET A 303 8.79 17.57 -7.79
CA MET A 303 9.16 18.03 -6.45
C MET A 303 10.23 19.14 -6.56
N PRO A 304 9.96 20.37 -6.11
CA PRO A 304 10.99 21.39 -6.06
C PRO A 304 12.10 20.91 -5.12
N VAL A 305 13.34 20.97 -5.60
CA VAL A 305 14.51 20.66 -4.78
C VAL A 305 14.64 21.76 -3.72
N ILE A 306 14.29 21.42 -2.48
CA ILE A 306 14.28 22.34 -1.35
C ILE A 306 15.69 22.39 -0.74
N SER A 307 16.22 23.59 -0.45
CA SER A 307 17.57 23.72 0.11
C SER A 307 17.67 23.05 1.50
N LEU A 308 18.88 22.63 1.92
CA LEU A 308 19.10 22.08 3.27
C LEU A 308 18.66 23.05 4.39
N VAL A 309 18.77 24.35 4.14
CA VAL A 309 18.32 25.41 5.07
C VAL A 309 16.80 25.44 5.14
N ASP A 310 16.14 25.34 3.99
CA ASP A 310 14.68 25.29 3.91
C ASP A 310 14.15 23.98 4.49
N GLN A 311 14.86 22.86 4.32
CA GLN A 311 14.49 21.54 4.86
C GLN A 311 14.57 21.52 6.40
N ARG A 312 15.60 22.14 7.00
CA ARG A 312 15.69 22.36 8.46
C ARG A 312 14.59 23.29 8.95
N THR A 313 14.35 24.38 8.23
CA THR A 313 13.27 25.32 8.53
C THR A 313 11.90 24.62 8.50
N MET A 314 11.70 23.73 7.53
CA MET A 314 10.49 22.92 7.40
C MET A 314 10.35 21.87 8.49
N SER A 315 11.43 21.16 8.85
CA SER A 315 11.41 20.20 9.95
C SER A 315 11.06 20.88 11.28
N ASN A 316 11.62 22.06 11.52
CA ASN A 316 11.30 22.87 12.69
C ASN A 316 9.86 23.40 12.67
N ALA A 317 9.38 23.88 11.52
CA ALA A 317 8.01 24.35 11.38
C ALA A 317 6.98 23.22 11.53
N SER A 318 7.25 22.03 10.96
CA SER A 318 6.39 20.84 11.07
C SER A 318 6.31 20.34 12.51
N ARG A 319 7.45 20.32 13.22
CA ARG A 319 7.50 19.98 14.66
C ARG A 319 6.66 20.95 15.48
N LEU A 320 6.86 22.27 15.29
CA LEU A 320 6.06 23.29 15.98
C LEU A 320 4.57 23.19 15.65
N LEU A 321 4.21 22.89 14.40
CA LEU A 321 2.81 22.67 14.01
C LEU A 321 2.20 21.45 14.67
N HIS A 322 2.94 20.34 14.79
CA HIS A 322 2.48 19.16 15.53
C HIS A 322 2.33 19.47 17.02
N ASP A 323 3.34 20.10 17.64
CA ASP A 323 3.31 20.47 19.06
C ASP A 323 2.09 21.36 19.37
N HIS A 324 1.78 22.34 18.51
CA HIS A 324 0.60 23.20 18.67
C HIS A 324 -0.72 22.52 18.30
N LEU A 325 -0.72 21.53 17.40
CA LEU A 325 -1.91 20.77 17.07
C LEU A 325 -2.30 19.87 18.24
N ASP A 326 -1.34 19.25 18.92
CA ASP A 326 -1.56 18.45 20.11
C ASP A 326 -2.06 19.32 21.27
N GLU A 327 -1.48 20.50 21.49
CA GLU A 327 -2.00 21.49 22.45
C GLU A 327 -3.45 21.90 22.14
N PHE A 328 -3.78 22.13 20.87
CA PHE A 328 -5.13 22.50 20.45
C PHE A 328 -6.13 21.35 20.64
N LEU A 329 -5.73 20.11 20.32
CA LEU A 329 -6.56 18.93 20.50
C LEU A 329 -6.80 18.62 21.98
N ASP A 330 -5.80 18.84 22.84
CA ASP A 330 -5.96 18.71 24.29
C ASP A 330 -6.82 19.83 24.89
N ALA A 331 -6.75 21.06 24.35
CA ALA A 331 -7.64 22.15 24.76
C ALA A 331 -9.11 21.96 24.30
N CYS A 332 -9.35 21.12 23.28
CA CYS A 332 -10.69 20.79 22.79
C CYS A 332 -11.34 19.58 23.48
N ARG A 333 -10.60 18.85 24.33
CA ARG A 333 -11.09 17.70 25.11
C ARG A 333 -11.59 18.13 26.49
#